data_AF-A0A976KTH9-F1
#
_entry.id   AF-A0A976KTH9-F1
#
_cell.length_a   1.000
_cell.length_b   1.000
_cell.length_c   1.000
_cell.angle_alpha   90.00
_cell.angle_beta   90.00
_cell.angle_gamma   90.00
#
_symmetry.space_group_name_H-M   'P 1'
#
loop_
_entity.id
_entity.type
_entity.pdbx_description
1 polymer ?
#
loop_
_entity_poly.entity_id
_entity_poly.type
_entity_poly.pdbx_seq_one_letter_code
_entity_poly.pdbx_strand_id
1 'polypeptide(L)'
;MLRFLSVRTFASLLYAVSACGSHEIRHDDGPAKSHRAEDPTPDKPITAPTPGSLYDAYIGHEVDAPQRIDRYELTRDAKRVVESALSFAMTNDADALLHLATPDATWGLPDRAKRGARPLDQNWVDELMAGLRGAADRFARRSPYRCAVLSPAASGFVRSGAEPMWCYYARPDNTEHLVFELVMRDDRARVQYLGFFVDEPMQRIVVADGDVPPDHPPLKRRNLEMTRRNIPAADPRLQQMRLRQKQAATASDGGDNERGRAPTEPPGPLGRIAPGRPTRATAPVPRTPPPSATRSGPGE
;
A
#
# COMPACT_ATOMS: atom_id res chain seq x y z
N MET A 1 40.31 53.23 -26.58
CA MET A 1 39.27 54.27 -26.74
C MET A 1 37.92 53.57 -26.71
N LEU A 2 37.23 53.35 -25.58
CA LEU A 2 36.61 54.25 -24.59
C LEU A 2 35.36 54.99 -25.13
N ARG A 3 34.15 54.49 -24.76
CA ARG A 3 32.90 55.19 -24.34
C ARG A 3 31.70 54.22 -24.50
N PHE A 4 31.05 53.73 -23.43
CA PHE A 4 30.13 54.34 -22.43
C PHE A 4 28.63 54.24 -22.80
N LEU A 5 27.90 53.48 -21.97
CA LEU A 5 26.51 53.59 -21.48
C LEU A 5 25.31 53.73 -22.45
N SER A 6 24.31 52.87 -22.26
CA SER A 6 22.96 53.36 -21.90
C SER A 6 22.11 52.26 -21.23
N VAL A 7 21.83 52.48 -19.95
CA VAL A 7 20.83 51.79 -19.13
C VAL A 7 19.46 52.37 -19.48
N ARG A 8 18.46 51.54 -19.75
CA ARG A 8 17.05 51.97 -19.74
C ARG A 8 16.19 51.10 -18.84
N THR A 9 15.98 51.68 -17.67
CA THR A 9 14.90 51.52 -16.71
C THR A 9 13.54 51.78 -17.36
N PHE A 10 12.55 50.92 -17.12
CA PHE A 10 11.11 51.22 -17.14
C PHE A 10 10.49 50.31 -16.05
N ALA A 11 10.23 50.80 -14.84
CA ALA A 11 9.11 51.65 -14.44
C ALA A 11 7.74 50.94 -14.59
N SER A 12 7.30 50.40 -13.45
CA SER A 12 5.96 50.59 -12.87
C SER A 12 4.73 50.18 -13.69
N LEU A 13 4.12 49.05 -13.31
CA LEU A 13 2.68 48.88 -13.41
C LEU A 13 2.11 48.62 -12.00
N LEU A 14 1.39 49.63 -11.52
CA LEU A 14 0.67 49.72 -10.26
C LEU A 14 -0.78 49.24 -10.46
N TYR A 15 -1.25 48.46 -9.48
CA TYR A 15 -2.63 48.35 -8.97
C TYR A 15 -3.76 47.85 -9.88
N ALA A 16 -4.26 46.66 -9.53
CA ALA A 16 -5.68 46.42 -9.34
C ALA A 16 -5.86 45.60 -8.05
N VAL A 17 -6.06 46.32 -6.93
CA VAL A 17 -6.50 45.74 -5.66
C VAL A 17 -7.99 45.45 -5.80
N SER A 18 -8.33 44.16 -5.96
CA SER A 18 -9.71 43.70 -5.84
C SER A 18 -10.02 43.52 -4.36
N ALA A 19 -10.71 44.50 -3.79
CA ALA A 19 -11.36 44.38 -2.49
C ALA A 19 -12.55 43.40 -2.63
N CYS A 20 -12.42 42.20 -2.06
CA CYS A 20 -13.55 41.31 -1.81
C CYS A 20 -13.48 40.84 -0.36
N GLY A 21 -14.37 41.41 0.45
CA GLY A 21 -14.89 40.94 1.73
C GLY A 21 -14.00 40.03 2.57
N SER A 22 -13.34 40.61 3.56
CA SER A 22 -12.95 39.91 4.77
C SER A 22 -14.21 39.41 5.48
N HIS A 23 -14.62 38.18 5.18
CA HIS A 23 -15.51 37.43 6.06
C HIS A 23 -14.69 37.13 7.31
N GLU A 24 -14.87 37.96 8.32
CA GLU A 24 -14.39 37.72 9.67
C GLU A 24 -15.16 36.50 10.20
N ILE A 25 -14.62 35.31 9.90
CA ILE A 25 -14.99 34.09 10.60
C ILE A 25 -14.50 34.32 12.03
N ARG A 26 -15.43 34.74 12.88
CA ARG A 26 -15.26 34.75 14.33
C ARG A 26 -14.97 33.30 14.73
N HIS A 27 -13.70 32.95 14.81
CA HIS A 27 -13.27 31.73 15.46
C HIS A 27 -13.68 31.89 16.92
N ASP A 28 -14.73 31.18 17.29
CA ASP A 28 -15.08 30.95 18.68
C ASP A 28 -13.94 30.09 19.25
N ASP A 29 -12.89 30.75 19.74
CA ASP A 29 -11.80 30.18 20.53
C ASP A 29 -12.34 29.76 21.92
N GLY A 30 -13.45 29.01 21.93
CA GLY A 30 -13.79 28.19 23.07
C GLY A 30 -12.58 27.30 23.33
N PRO A 31 -12.06 27.22 24.57
CA PRO A 31 -10.87 26.44 24.87
C PRO A 31 -11.11 25.06 24.29
N ALA A 32 -10.30 24.69 23.29
CA ALA A 32 -10.32 23.35 22.73
C ALA A 32 -10.28 22.44 23.96
N LYS A 33 -11.35 21.68 24.17
CA LYS A 33 -11.39 20.67 25.22
C LYS A 33 -10.26 19.73 24.83
N SER A 34 -9.10 19.97 25.44
CA SER A 34 -7.99 19.06 25.44
C SER A 34 -8.60 17.81 26.01
N HIS A 35 -8.95 16.88 25.13
CA HIS A 35 -9.11 15.49 25.48
C HIS A 35 -7.70 15.06 25.92
N ARG A 36 -7.36 15.45 27.15
CA ARG A 36 -6.23 14.93 27.88
C ARG A 36 -6.43 13.43 27.79
N ALA A 37 -5.60 12.78 26.98
CA ALA A 37 -5.55 11.34 26.91
C ALA A 37 -5.51 10.87 28.37
N GLU A 38 -6.51 10.09 28.76
CA GLU A 38 -6.54 9.47 30.08
C GLU A 38 -5.18 8.78 30.26
N ASP A 39 -4.55 9.03 31.42
CA ASP A 39 -3.26 8.42 31.74
C ASP A 39 -3.35 6.91 31.45
N PRO A 40 -2.39 6.32 30.73
CA PRO A 40 -2.46 4.94 30.30
C PRO A 40 -2.64 4.07 31.55
N THR A 41 -3.82 3.44 31.64
CA THR A 41 -4.12 2.47 32.70
C THR A 41 -3.00 1.43 32.76
N PRO A 42 -2.49 1.11 33.96
CA PRO A 42 -1.33 0.25 34.14
C PRO A 42 -1.57 -1.13 33.52
N ASP A 43 -0.61 -1.54 32.68
CA ASP A 43 -0.34 -2.88 32.18
C ASP A 43 -1.55 -3.80 32.09
N LYS A 44 -2.35 -3.64 31.04
CA LYS A 44 -3.25 -4.72 30.62
C LYS A 44 -2.36 -5.94 30.32
N PRO A 45 -2.52 -7.07 31.04
CA PRO A 45 -1.61 -8.20 30.88
C PRO A 45 -1.59 -8.64 29.42
N ILE A 46 -0.38 -8.91 28.91
CA ILE A 46 -0.17 -9.44 27.55
C ILE A 46 -1.06 -10.67 27.43
N THR A 47 -2.17 -10.52 26.70
CA THR A 47 -3.14 -11.60 26.53
C THR A 47 -2.50 -12.65 25.64
N ALA A 48 -2.58 -13.91 26.05
CA ALA A 48 -2.12 -15.01 25.23
C ALA A 48 -2.82 -14.97 23.86
N PRO A 49 -2.13 -15.26 22.75
CA PRO A 49 -2.74 -15.20 21.43
C PRO A 49 -3.91 -16.17 21.33
N THR A 50 -5.00 -15.72 20.71
CA THR A 50 -6.16 -16.57 20.43
C THR A 50 -5.75 -17.62 19.37
N PRO A 51 -5.92 -18.93 19.63
CA PRO A 51 -5.54 -19.97 18.67
C PRO A 51 -6.19 -19.76 17.30
N GLY A 52 -5.38 -19.76 16.24
CA GLY A 52 -5.86 -19.53 14.89
C GLY A 52 -6.14 -18.06 14.55
N SER A 53 -5.70 -17.10 15.36
CA SER A 53 -5.63 -15.68 15.01
C SER A 53 -4.41 -15.37 14.13
N LEU A 54 -4.36 -14.15 13.60
CA LEU A 54 -3.18 -13.63 12.90
C LEU A 54 -2.01 -13.45 13.87
N TYR A 55 -2.28 -13.04 15.12
CA TYR A 55 -1.26 -12.98 16.18
C TYR A 55 -0.62 -14.37 16.40
N ASP A 56 -1.43 -15.40 16.65
CA ASP A 56 -0.96 -16.78 16.80
C ASP A 56 -0.11 -17.25 15.60
N ALA A 57 -0.46 -16.81 14.39
CA ALA A 57 0.28 -17.15 13.18
C ALA A 57 1.69 -16.53 13.11
N TYR A 58 1.90 -15.35 13.69
CA TYR A 58 3.13 -14.57 13.54
C TYR A 58 4.06 -14.58 14.75
N ILE A 59 3.60 -14.97 15.94
CA ILE A 59 4.44 -15.02 17.15
C ILE A 59 5.62 -16.01 17.04
N GLY A 60 5.50 -17.05 16.23
CA GLY A 60 6.56 -18.02 15.95
C GLY A 60 7.07 -18.00 14.51
N HIS A 61 6.69 -16.98 13.74
CA HIS A 61 7.10 -16.89 12.33
C HIS A 61 8.56 -16.46 12.23
N GLU A 62 9.34 -17.22 11.45
CA GLU A 62 10.75 -16.92 11.24
C GLU A 62 10.90 -15.66 10.40
N VAL A 63 11.53 -14.64 10.98
CA VAL A 63 11.84 -13.39 10.29
C VAL A 63 13.23 -13.50 9.67
N ASP A 64 13.37 -12.99 8.45
CA ASP A 64 14.68 -12.90 7.79
C ASP A 64 15.67 -12.07 8.63
N ALA A 65 16.94 -12.42 8.57
CA ALA A 65 17.99 -11.65 9.24
C ALA A 65 18.00 -10.17 8.76
N PRO A 66 18.39 -9.20 9.62
CA PRO A 66 18.35 -7.77 9.28
C PRO A 66 19.04 -7.41 7.96
N GLN A 67 20.16 -8.07 7.64
CA GLN A 67 20.92 -7.82 6.40
C GLN A 67 20.14 -8.24 5.14
N ARG A 68 19.19 -9.17 5.27
CA ARG A 68 18.30 -9.60 4.19
C ARG A 68 17.08 -8.66 4.08
N ILE A 69 16.53 -8.21 5.20
CA ILE A 69 15.46 -7.21 5.23
C ILE A 69 15.88 -5.92 4.50
N ASP A 70 17.13 -5.50 4.67
CA ASP A 70 17.70 -4.34 3.98
C ASP A 70 17.75 -4.46 2.45
N ARG A 71 17.55 -5.66 1.91
CA ARG A 71 17.55 -5.92 0.46
C ARG A 71 16.17 -6.15 -0.13
N TYR A 72 15.12 -5.98 0.68
CA TYR A 72 13.75 -6.15 0.21
C TYR A 72 13.38 -5.12 -0.85
N GLU A 73 12.78 -5.60 -1.94
CA GLU A 73 12.21 -4.77 -3.00
C GLU A 73 10.68 -4.75 -2.86
N LEU A 74 10.04 -3.59 -2.67
CA LEU A 74 8.58 -3.55 -2.42
C LEU A 74 7.74 -4.30 -3.46
N THR A 75 8.10 -4.25 -4.75
CA THR A 75 7.34 -4.94 -5.80
C THR A 75 7.37 -6.47 -5.69
N ARG A 76 8.30 -7.05 -4.93
CA ARG A 76 8.46 -8.50 -4.74
C ARG A 76 8.25 -8.93 -3.30
N ASP A 77 8.76 -8.14 -2.35
CA ASP A 77 8.92 -8.47 -0.95
C ASP A 77 7.98 -7.70 -0.02
N ALA A 78 7.02 -6.92 -0.54
CA ALA A 78 6.07 -6.17 0.32
C ALA A 78 5.38 -7.05 1.37
N LYS A 79 5.01 -8.30 1.01
CA LYS A 79 4.46 -9.25 1.97
C LYS A 79 5.46 -9.57 3.08
N ARG A 80 6.73 -9.82 2.74
CA ARG A 80 7.77 -10.10 3.73
C ARG A 80 7.99 -8.93 4.68
N VAL A 81 7.98 -7.70 4.18
CA VAL A 81 8.06 -6.48 5.01
C VAL A 81 6.92 -6.45 6.05
N VAL A 82 5.68 -6.71 5.60
CA VAL A 82 4.52 -6.75 6.50
C VAL A 82 4.62 -7.90 7.51
N GLU A 83 5.06 -9.08 7.07
CA GLU A 83 5.27 -10.23 7.95
C GLU A 83 6.34 -9.95 9.00
N SER A 84 7.47 -9.34 8.63
CA SER A 84 8.50 -8.89 9.57
C SER A 84 7.94 -7.91 10.59
N ALA A 85 7.21 -6.87 10.15
CA ALA A 85 6.61 -5.89 11.04
C ALA A 85 5.64 -6.53 12.05
N LEU A 86 4.79 -7.44 11.58
CA LEU A 86 3.87 -8.20 12.43
C LEU A 86 4.62 -9.08 13.42
N SER A 87 5.58 -9.87 12.96
CA SER A 87 6.37 -10.74 13.82
C SER A 87 7.10 -9.97 14.91
N PHE A 88 7.79 -8.87 14.57
CA PHE A 88 8.44 -8.01 15.57
C PHE A 88 7.43 -7.50 16.61
N ALA A 89 6.24 -7.09 16.17
CA ALA A 89 5.17 -6.67 17.06
C ALA A 89 4.69 -7.80 17.98
N MET A 90 4.50 -9.00 17.45
CA MET A 90 4.03 -10.17 18.21
C MET A 90 5.07 -10.68 19.21
N THR A 91 6.37 -10.57 18.89
CA THR A 91 7.48 -10.98 19.77
C THR A 91 7.99 -9.87 20.69
N ASN A 92 7.33 -8.71 20.70
CA ASN A 92 7.70 -7.54 21.49
C ASN A 92 9.11 -6.98 21.21
N ASP A 93 9.57 -7.10 19.95
CA ASP A 93 10.85 -6.56 19.48
C ASP A 93 10.67 -5.15 18.90
N ALA A 94 10.55 -4.18 19.81
CA ALA A 94 10.33 -2.77 19.48
C ALA A 94 11.47 -2.19 18.63
N ASP A 95 12.72 -2.52 18.95
CA ASP A 95 13.90 -2.01 18.26
C ASP A 95 13.92 -2.47 16.79
N ALA A 96 13.61 -3.75 16.52
CA ALA A 96 13.53 -4.26 15.16
C ALA A 96 12.37 -3.64 14.36
N LEU A 97 11.21 -3.42 14.99
CA LEU A 97 10.10 -2.73 14.34
C LEU A 97 10.46 -1.29 13.98
N LEU A 98 11.06 -0.55 14.91
CA LEU A 98 11.53 0.82 14.70
C LEU A 98 12.61 0.89 13.61
N HIS A 99 13.50 -0.11 13.54
CA HIS A 99 14.50 -0.21 12.47
C HIS A 99 13.88 -0.46 11.08
N LEU A 100 12.78 -1.20 11.02
CA LEU A 100 12.03 -1.46 9.79
C LEU A 100 11.20 -0.25 9.33
N ALA A 101 10.89 0.66 10.26
CA ALA A 101 10.14 1.89 9.99
C ALA A 101 11.04 3.00 9.42
N THR A 102 10.42 3.97 8.75
CA THR A 102 11.11 5.24 8.44
C THR A 102 11.20 6.12 9.70
N PRO A 103 12.20 7.04 9.79
CA PRO A 103 12.30 7.98 10.91
C PRO A 103 11.07 8.87 11.14
N ASP A 104 10.27 9.10 10.10
CA ASP A 104 9.03 9.89 10.11
C ASP A 104 7.78 8.99 10.00
N ALA A 105 7.94 7.69 10.29
CA ALA A 105 6.83 6.77 10.30
C ALA A 105 5.80 7.18 11.36
N THR A 106 4.54 6.86 11.06
CA THR A 106 3.42 7.19 11.93
C THR A 106 2.48 5.99 12.06
N TRP A 107 1.60 6.03 13.05
CA TRP A 107 0.57 5.01 13.22
C TRP A 107 -0.74 5.64 13.72
N GLY A 108 -1.86 4.94 13.53
CA GLY A 108 -3.16 5.44 13.96
C GLY A 108 -4.30 4.64 13.36
N LEU A 109 -5.45 5.29 13.14
CA LEU A 109 -6.61 4.68 12.47
C LEU A 109 -6.22 4.20 11.06
N PRO A 110 -6.91 3.21 10.47
CA PRO A 110 -6.66 2.78 9.09
C PRO A 110 -7.20 3.80 8.05
N ASP A 111 -6.80 5.06 8.18
CA ASP A 111 -7.09 6.20 7.30
C ASP A 111 -5.83 6.57 6.50
N ARG A 112 -5.96 6.64 5.17
CA ARG A 112 -4.87 7.03 4.26
C ARG A 112 -4.49 8.50 4.39
N ALA A 113 -5.41 9.34 4.85
CA ALA A 113 -5.12 10.74 5.16
C ALA A 113 -4.34 10.88 6.47
N LYS A 114 -4.16 9.80 7.24
CA LYS A 114 -3.40 9.74 8.50
C LYS A 114 -3.89 10.78 9.52
N ARG A 115 -5.20 11.04 9.54
CA ARG A 115 -5.78 12.04 10.45
C ARG A 115 -5.63 11.56 11.89
N GLY A 116 -5.00 12.42 12.72
CA GLY A 116 -4.72 12.09 14.11
C GLY A 116 -3.65 11.00 14.30
N ALA A 117 -2.85 10.69 13.27
CA ALA A 117 -1.76 9.74 13.40
C ALA A 117 -0.69 10.24 14.38
N ARG A 118 -0.10 9.30 15.11
CA ARG A 118 0.97 9.52 16.08
C ARG A 118 2.32 9.08 15.50
N PRO A 119 3.44 9.65 15.94
CA PRO A 119 4.76 9.16 15.57
C PRO A 119 4.95 7.68 15.94
N LEU A 120 5.63 6.94 15.07
CA LEU A 120 6.12 5.59 15.34
C LEU A 120 7.53 5.72 15.91
N ASP A 121 7.62 6.08 17.20
CA ASP A 121 8.87 6.29 17.93
C ASP A 121 8.83 5.63 19.32
N GLN A 122 9.92 5.75 20.07
CA GLN A 122 10.06 5.14 21.40
C GLN A 122 9.01 5.61 22.42
N ASN A 123 8.45 6.81 22.26
CA ASN A 123 7.49 7.36 23.24
C ASN A 123 6.12 6.68 23.13
N TRP A 124 5.79 6.14 21.96
CA TRP A 124 4.49 5.54 21.65
C TRP A 124 4.57 4.05 21.32
N VAL A 125 5.78 3.46 21.35
CA VAL A 125 5.99 2.10 20.87
C VAL A 125 5.22 1.06 21.69
N ASP A 126 5.12 1.21 23.02
CA ASP A 126 4.40 0.24 23.85
C ASP A 126 2.91 0.21 23.53
N GLU A 127 2.28 1.38 23.37
CA GLU A 127 0.88 1.50 22.97
C GLU A 127 0.65 0.95 21.57
N LEU A 128 1.53 1.29 20.62
CA LEU A 128 1.53 0.75 19.26
C LEU A 128 1.57 -0.79 19.29
N MET A 129 2.51 -1.38 20.04
CA MET A 129 2.75 -2.82 20.06
C MET A 129 1.60 -3.57 20.73
N ALA A 130 1.05 -3.01 21.82
CA ALA A 130 -0.14 -3.56 22.47
C ALA A 130 -1.36 -3.48 21.54
N GLY A 131 -1.60 -2.32 20.92
CA GLY A 131 -2.72 -2.12 20.00
C GLY A 131 -2.62 -2.98 18.75
N LEU A 132 -1.44 -3.10 18.15
CA LEU A 132 -1.21 -3.92 16.96
C LEU A 132 -1.39 -5.41 17.25
N ARG A 133 -0.94 -5.91 18.40
CA ARG A 133 -1.22 -7.29 18.84
C ARG A 133 -2.71 -7.52 19.06
N GLY A 134 -3.38 -6.59 19.75
CA GLY A 134 -4.83 -6.66 19.97
C GLY A 134 -5.61 -6.65 18.65
N ALA A 135 -5.21 -5.82 17.69
CA ALA A 135 -5.78 -5.80 16.35
C ALA A 135 -5.53 -7.12 15.63
N ALA A 136 -4.28 -7.60 15.55
CA ALA A 136 -3.93 -8.85 14.88
C ALA A 136 -4.68 -10.07 15.46
N ASP A 137 -4.95 -10.09 16.77
CA ASP A 137 -5.67 -11.20 17.40
C ASP A 137 -7.14 -11.31 16.94
N ARG A 138 -7.74 -10.20 16.50
CA ARG A 138 -9.11 -10.19 15.95
C ARG A 138 -9.19 -10.71 14.52
N PHE A 139 -8.07 -10.77 13.80
CA PHE A 139 -8.03 -11.33 12.45
C PHE A 139 -7.85 -12.84 12.51
N ALA A 140 -8.59 -13.58 11.69
CA ALA A 140 -8.34 -15.00 11.50
C ALA A 140 -6.95 -15.23 10.88
N ARG A 141 -6.30 -16.35 11.20
CA ARG A 141 -4.98 -16.76 10.66
C ARG A 141 -4.89 -16.73 9.14
N ARG A 142 -6.00 -16.99 8.45
CA ARG A 142 -6.08 -16.99 6.98
C ARG A 142 -6.80 -15.75 6.42
N SER A 143 -6.77 -14.64 7.16
CA SER A 143 -7.35 -13.39 6.67
C SER A 143 -6.71 -12.97 5.35
N PRO A 144 -7.50 -12.48 4.38
CA PRO A 144 -6.99 -12.12 3.06
C PRO A 144 -5.99 -10.96 3.18
N TYR A 145 -4.76 -11.22 2.74
CA TYR A 145 -3.73 -10.20 2.53
C TYR A 145 -3.81 -9.65 1.10
N ARG A 146 -3.77 -8.33 0.95
CA ARG A 146 -3.81 -7.65 -0.36
C ARG A 146 -2.83 -6.49 -0.38
N CYS A 147 -2.20 -6.28 -1.52
CA CYS A 147 -1.52 -5.02 -1.86
C CYS A 147 -2.19 -4.42 -3.09
N ALA A 148 -2.13 -3.08 -3.22
CA ALA A 148 -2.63 -2.40 -4.41
C ALA A 148 -1.97 -2.96 -5.67
N VAL A 149 -2.76 -3.33 -6.68
CA VAL A 149 -2.26 -3.82 -7.95
C VAL A 149 -1.59 -2.66 -8.69
N LEU A 150 -0.29 -2.77 -8.90
CA LEU A 150 0.47 -1.75 -9.61
C LEU A 150 0.37 -1.98 -11.11
N SER A 151 -0.02 -0.95 -11.86
CA SER A 151 0.24 -0.92 -13.30
C SER A 151 1.76 -0.91 -13.54
N PRO A 152 2.26 -1.37 -14.71
CA PRO A 152 3.70 -1.35 -15.00
C PRO A 152 4.35 0.03 -14.82
N ALA A 153 3.62 1.10 -15.13
CA ALA A 153 4.06 2.47 -14.90
C ALA A 153 4.15 2.79 -13.39
N ALA A 154 3.14 2.40 -12.60
CA ALA A 154 3.14 2.57 -11.15
C ALA A 154 4.26 1.79 -10.45
N SER A 155 4.61 0.59 -10.95
CA SER A 155 5.74 -0.19 -10.43
C SER A 155 7.09 0.53 -10.57
N GLY A 156 7.25 1.38 -11.59
CA GLY A 156 8.43 2.25 -11.71
C GLY A 156 8.53 3.24 -10.56
N PHE A 157 7.42 3.92 -10.25
CA PHE A 157 7.37 4.93 -9.19
C PHE A 157 7.54 4.33 -7.79
N VAL A 158 6.96 3.16 -7.52
CA VAL A 158 7.15 2.48 -6.23
C VAL A 158 8.61 2.04 -6.05
N ARG A 159 9.23 1.45 -7.08
CA ARG A 159 10.65 1.06 -7.02
C ARG A 159 11.59 2.23 -6.79
N SER A 160 11.27 3.41 -7.31
CA SER A 160 12.07 4.62 -7.10
C SER A 160 11.73 5.38 -5.81
N GLY A 161 10.78 4.90 -4.99
CA GLY A 161 10.30 5.59 -3.79
C GLY A 161 9.46 6.84 -4.07
N ALA A 162 9.04 7.06 -5.32
CA ALA A 162 8.23 8.22 -5.70
C ALA A 162 6.75 8.08 -5.29
N GLU A 163 6.27 6.85 -5.12
CA GLU A 163 4.93 6.54 -4.62
C GLU A 163 5.01 5.40 -3.59
N PRO A 164 4.17 5.43 -2.55
CA PRO A 164 4.08 4.32 -1.59
C PRO A 164 3.34 3.11 -2.19
N MET A 165 3.57 1.94 -1.63
CA MET A 165 2.73 0.76 -1.81
C MET A 165 1.85 0.56 -0.58
N TRP A 166 0.54 0.49 -0.78
CA TRP A 166 -0.42 0.20 0.28
C TRP A 166 -0.76 -1.29 0.30
N CYS A 167 -0.64 -1.91 1.46
CA CYS A 167 -1.03 -3.29 1.70
C CYS A 167 -1.94 -3.37 2.94
N TYR A 168 -2.79 -4.38 3.02
CA TYR A 168 -3.70 -4.56 4.14
C TYR A 168 -4.14 -6.00 4.34
N TYR A 169 -4.55 -6.30 5.57
CA TYR A 169 -5.47 -7.38 5.89
C TYR A 169 -6.87 -6.81 6.07
N ALA A 170 -7.88 -7.52 5.59
CA ALA A 170 -9.29 -7.18 5.81
C ALA A 170 -10.00 -8.37 6.46
N ARG A 171 -10.87 -8.10 7.44
CA ARG A 171 -11.79 -9.13 7.94
C ARG A 171 -12.79 -9.52 6.85
N PRO A 172 -13.32 -10.76 6.84
CA PRO A 172 -14.27 -11.20 5.81
C PRO A 172 -15.54 -10.34 5.68
N ASP A 173 -15.96 -9.67 6.75
CA ASP A 173 -17.10 -8.75 6.84
C ASP A 173 -16.75 -7.29 6.49
N ASN A 174 -15.47 -7.00 6.22
CA ASN A 174 -14.90 -5.66 5.97
C ASN A 174 -15.19 -4.66 7.10
N THR A 175 -15.39 -5.12 8.34
CA THR A 175 -15.60 -4.23 9.50
C THR A 175 -14.31 -3.63 10.01
N GLU A 176 -13.17 -4.28 9.74
CA GLU A 176 -11.87 -3.87 10.23
C GLU A 176 -10.77 -4.10 9.18
N HIS A 177 -9.80 -3.19 9.17
CA HIS A 177 -8.61 -3.26 8.32
C HIS A 177 -7.35 -3.05 9.16
N LEU A 178 -6.32 -3.82 8.84
CA LEU A 178 -4.96 -3.61 9.31
C LEU A 178 -4.12 -3.19 8.09
N VAL A 179 -3.72 -1.93 8.05
CA VAL A 179 -3.18 -1.24 6.88
C VAL A 179 -1.70 -0.92 7.07
N PHE A 180 -0.93 -1.08 5.99
CA PHE A 180 0.49 -0.78 5.92
C PHE A 180 0.75 0.12 4.73
N GLU A 181 1.35 1.29 4.95
CA GLU A 181 1.98 2.07 3.89
C GLU A 181 3.47 1.74 3.88
N LEU A 182 3.93 1.21 2.75
CA LEU A 182 5.31 0.83 2.53
C LEU A 182 5.95 1.80 1.53
N VAL A 183 7.19 2.21 1.80
CA VAL A 183 7.95 3.12 0.93
C VAL A 183 9.33 2.54 0.63
N MET A 184 9.88 2.88 -0.53
CA MET A 184 11.32 2.72 -0.76
C MET A 184 12.01 3.98 -0.25
N ARG A 185 12.95 3.82 0.69
CA ARG A 185 13.79 4.89 1.22
C ARG A 185 15.22 4.40 1.32
N ASP A 186 16.15 5.17 0.77
CA ASP A 186 17.58 4.82 0.74
C ASP A 186 17.82 3.41 0.14
N ASP A 187 17.09 3.09 -0.93
CA ASP A 187 17.06 1.78 -1.62
C ASP A 187 16.58 0.60 -0.76
N ARG A 188 15.88 0.87 0.35
CA ARG A 188 15.33 -0.16 1.24
C ARG A 188 13.81 -0.03 1.35
N ALA A 189 13.13 -1.17 1.35
CA ALA A 189 11.73 -1.21 1.74
C ALA A 189 11.57 -0.90 3.24
N ARG A 190 10.69 0.05 3.56
CA ARG A 190 10.42 0.51 4.93
C ARG A 190 8.93 0.72 5.17
N VAL A 191 8.53 0.65 6.43
CA VAL A 191 7.16 0.99 6.87
C VAL A 191 7.10 2.50 7.13
N GLN A 192 6.18 3.19 6.46
CA GLN A 192 5.90 4.62 6.67
C GLN A 192 4.64 4.84 7.52
N TYR A 193 3.68 3.91 7.45
CA TYR A 193 2.43 4.01 8.19
C TYR A 193 1.89 2.65 8.62
N LEU A 194 1.40 2.58 9.85
CA LEU A 194 0.63 1.47 10.38
C LEU A 194 -0.77 1.95 10.79
N GLY A 195 -1.80 1.42 10.15
CA GLY A 195 -3.19 1.79 10.40
C GLY A 195 -4.00 0.64 10.98
N PHE A 196 -4.58 0.80 12.17
CA PHE A 196 -5.47 -0.18 12.80
C PHE A 196 -6.37 0.47 13.85
N PHE A 197 -7.42 -0.23 14.27
CA PHE A 197 -8.20 0.18 15.43
C PHE A 197 -7.60 -0.46 16.68
N VAL A 198 -7.37 0.30 17.74
CA VAL A 198 -6.89 -0.25 19.02
C VAL A 198 -7.98 -1.19 19.58
N ASP A 199 -9.20 -0.66 19.68
CA ASP A 199 -10.39 -1.40 20.09
C ASP A 199 -11.19 -1.92 18.89
N GLU A 200 -11.98 -2.96 19.09
CA GLU A 200 -12.85 -3.48 18.03
C GLU A 200 -13.89 -2.41 17.62
N PRO A 201 -13.97 -2.03 16.33
CA PRO A 201 -14.94 -1.02 15.90
C PRO A 201 -16.36 -1.56 16.05
N MET A 202 -17.22 -0.85 16.79
CA MET A 202 -18.62 -1.24 17.00
C MET A 202 -19.49 -1.10 15.73
N GLN A 203 -19.01 -0.36 14.74
CA GLN A 203 -19.75 -0.07 13.51
C GLN A 203 -18.92 -0.44 12.29
N ARG A 204 -19.60 -0.90 11.24
CA ARG A 204 -18.96 -1.14 9.95
C ARG A 204 -18.38 0.17 9.43
N ILE A 205 -17.11 0.14 9.04
CA ILE A 205 -16.45 1.29 8.43
C ILE A 205 -17.14 1.56 7.09
N VAL A 206 -17.91 2.63 7.01
CA VAL A 206 -18.32 3.20 5.74
C VAL A 206 -17.16 4.04 5.26
N VAL A 207 -16.31 3.45 4.42
CA VAL A 207 -15.28 4.22 3.73
C VAL A 207 -16.04 5.18 2.80
N ALA A 208 -15.96 6.48 3.04
CA ALA A 208 -16.60 7.46 2.18
C ALA A 208 -16.11 7.27 0.74
N ASP A 209 -17.00 7.38 -0.25
CA ASP A 209 -16.63 7.32 -1.67
C ASP A 209 -15.59 8.41 -1.97
N GLY A 210 -14.32 8.00 -2.13
CA GLY A 210 -13.15 8.89 -2.23
C GLY A 210 -12.00 8.54 -1.29
N ASP A 211 -12.29 7.89 -0.15
CA ASP A 211 -11.30 7.39 0.81
C ASP A 211 -10.91 5.91 0.56
N VAL A 212 -11.69 5.20 -0.26
CA VAL A 212 -11.28 3.91 -0.82
C VAL A 212 -10.06 4.14 -1.70
N PRO A 213 -8.96 3.37 -1.55
CA PRO A 213 -7.84 3.53 -2.45
C PRO A 213 -8.33 3.42 -3.89
N PRO A 214 -8.10 4.42 -4.76
CA PRO A 214 -8.29 4.18 -6.17
C PRO A 214 -7.43 2.97 -6.53
N ASP A 215 -7.93 2.07 -7.38
CA ASP A 215 -7.18 0.89 -7.85
C ASP A 215 -5.77 1.27 -8.36
N HIS A 216 -5.57 2.54 -8.69
CA HIS A 216 -4.31 3.13 -9.06
C HIS A 216 -4.06 4.41 -8.25
N PRO A 217 -2.88 4.59 -7.63
CA PRO A 217 -2.56 5.84 -6.94
C PRO A 217 -2.66 7.03 -7.90
N PRO A 218 -3.22 8.18 -7.47
CA PRO A 218 -3.20 9.38 -8.29
C PRO A 218 -1.75 9.79 -8.50
N LEU A 219 -1.25 9.66 -9.73
CA LEU A 219 0.10 10.08 -10.10
C LEU A 219 0.30 11.52 -9.63
N LYS A 220 1.05 11.75 -8.53
CA LYS A 220 1.31 13.11 -8.08
C LYS A 220 2.05 13.85 -9.19
N ARG A 221 1.41 14.85 -9.80
CA ARG A 221 1.97 15.68 -10.88
C ARG A 221 3.39 16.21 -10.57
N ARG A 222 3.71 16.40 -9.29
CA ARG A 222 5.02 16.88 -8.83
C ARG A 222 6.18 15.91 -9.11
N ASN A 223 5.93 14.60 -9.21
CA ASN A 223 6.97 13.61 -9.51
C ASN A 223 7.18 13.37 -11.01
N LEU A 224 6.19 13.68 -11.87
CA LEU A 224 6.38 13.64 -13.33
C LEU A 224 7.52 14.57 -13.78
N GLU A 225 7.76 15.64 -13.05
CA GLU A 225 8.79 16.63 -13.37
C GLU A 225 10.20 16.20 -12.90
N MET A 226 10.31 15.51 -11.76
CA MET A 226 11.55 14.86 -11.31
C MET A 226 11.89 13.63 -12.15
N THR A 227 10.90 12.79 -12.49
CA THR A 227 11.11 11.65 -13.39
C THR A 227 11.47 12.13 -14.80
N ARG A 228 10.92 13.25 -15.30
CA ARG A 228 11.37 13.85 -16.57
C ARG A 228 12.84 14.27 -16.56
N ARG A 229 13.40 14.66 -15.41
CA ARG A 229 14.82 15.04 -15.31
C ARG A 229 15.75 13.83 -15.19
N ASN A 230 15.27 12.71 -14.63
CA ASN A 230 16.08 11.50 -14.41
C ASN A 230 15.85 10.38 -15.43
N ILE A 231 14.94 10.53 -16.39
CA ILE A 231 14.97 9.67 -17.59
C ILE A 231 16.22 10.08 -18.38
N PRO A 232 17.23 9.20 -18.53
CA PRO A 232 18.38 9.50 -19.37
C PRO A 232 17.85 9.92 -20.74
N ALA A 233 18.32 11.07 -21.24
CA ALA A 233 17.89 11.66 -22.51
C ALA A 233 17.67 10.54 -23.52
N ALA A 234 16.41 10.34 -23.91
CA ALA A 234 15.97 9.16 -24.65
C ALA A 234 16.98 8.85 -25.76
N ASP A 235 17.51 7.63 -25.73
CA ASP A 235 18.53 7.15 -26.68
C ASP A 235 18.18 7.68 -28.09
N PRO A 236 19.06 8.46 -28.73
CA PRO A 236 18.77 9.07 -30.02
C PRO A 236 18.34 8.06 -31.09
N ARG A 237 18.71 6.77 -30.94
CA ARG A 237 18.23 5.69 -31.82
C ARG A 237 16.75 5.41 -31.69
N LEU A 238 16.19 5.47 -30.47
CA LEU A 238 14.75 5.28 -30.23
C LEU A 238 13.93 6.45 -30.79
N GLN A 239 14.47 7.68 -30.72
CA GLN A 239 13.84 8.84 -31.36
C GLN A 239 13.85 8.69 -32.89
N GLN A 240 14.97 8.23 -33.47
CA GLN A 240 15.08 8.03 -34.92
C GLN A 240 14.17 6.91 -35.43
N MET A 241 13.99 5.81 -34.67
CA MET A 241 13.01 4.77 -35.02
C MET A 241 11.57 5.29 -34.99
N ARG A 242 11.18 6.08 -33.97
CA ARG A 242 9.84 6.66 -33.89
C ARG A 242 9.55 7.62 -35.04
N LEU A 243 10.54 8.42 -35.43
CA LEU A 243 10.44 9.30 -36.60
C LEU A 243 10.24 8.49 -37.88
N ARG A 244 11.00 7.40 -38.08
CA ARG A 244 10.84 6.51 -39.25
C ARG A 244 9.48 5.83 -39.29
N GLN A 245 8.96 5.33 -38.15
CA GLN A 245 7.62 4.74 -38.09
C GLN A 245 6.52 5.76 -38.43
N LYS A 246 6.65 7.01 -37.93
CA LYS A 246 5.69 8.07 -38.23
C LYS A 246 5.70 8.49 -39.71
N GLN A 247 6.88 8.48 -40.33
CA GLN A 247 7.04 8.71 -41.77
C GLN A 247 6.48 7.56 -42.60
N ALA A 248 6.68 6.31 -42.17
CA ALA A 248 6.12 5.14 -42.85
C ALA A 248 4.57 5.10 -42.78
N ALA A 249 3.99 5.49 -41.64
CA ALA A 249 2.54 5.53 -41.47
C ALA A 249 1.87 6.63 -42.33
N THR A 250 2.55 7.76 -42.53
CA THR A 250 2.04 8.85 -43.38
C THR A 250 2.21 8.60 -44.88
N ALA A 251 3.12 7.70 -45.27
CA ALA A 251 3.29 7.28 -46.66
C ALA A 251 2.28 6.21 -47.11
N SER A 252 1.52 5.60 -46.19
CA SER A 252 0.60 4.50 -46.51
C SER A 252 -0.85 4.93 -46.76
N ASP A 253 -1.19 6.22 -46.59
CA ASP A 253 -2.57 6.73 -46.63
C ASP A 253 -2.95 7.41 -47.96
N GLY A 254 -2.18 7.17 -49.02
CA GLY A 254 -2.33 7.81 -50.33
C GLY A 254 -2.55 6.85 -51.50
N GLY A 255 -3.28 5.75 -51.29
CA GLY A 255 -3.54 4.75 -52.33
C GLY A 255 -5.03 4.42 -52.45
N ASP A 256 -5.67 5.04 -53.44
CA ASP A 256 -7.03 4.77 -53.90
C ASP A 256 -7.33 3.27 -54.03
N ASN A 257 -8.41 2.81 -53.39
CA ASN A 257 -9.06 1.55 -53.72
C ASN A 257 -10.59 1.72 -53.73
N GLU A 258 -11.05 2.50 -54.71
CA GLU A 258 -12.38 2.30 -55.29
C GLU A 258 -12.37 1.02 -56.14
N ARG A 259 -12.91 -0.09 -55.61
CA ARG A 259 -13.74 -1.06 -56.35
C ARG A 259 -14.11 -2.26 -55.49
N GLY A 260 -15.40 -2.61 -55.49
CA GLY A 260 -15.85 -3.96 -55.21
C GLY A 260 -16.87 -4.09 -54.10
N ARG A 261 -18.13 -3.79 -54.42
CA ARG A 261 -19.30 -4.09 -53.60
C ARG A 261 -19.77 -5.54 -53.83
N ALA A 262 -20.45 -6.07 -52.80
CA ALA A 262 -21.41 -7.20 -52.76
C ALA A 262 -20.89 -8.59 -52.33
N PRO A 263 -21.75 -9.49 -51.82
CA PRO A 263 -22.90 -9.29 -50.93
C PRO A 263 -22.88 -10.22 -49.69
N THR A 264 -23.73 -9.85 -48.73
CA THR A 264 -24.14 -10.51 -47.50
C THR A 264 -24.34 -12.03 -47.60
N GLU A 265 -23.71 -12.79 -46.69
CA GLU A 265 -24.02 -14.21 -46.44
C GLU A 265 -24.56 -14.37 -44.99
N PRO A 266 -25.67 -15.08 -44.77
CA PRO A 266 -26.32 -15.17 -43.47
C PRO A 266 -25.58 -16.11 -42.48
N PRO A 267 -25.71 -15.88 -41.17
CA PRO A 267 -25.06 -16.69 -40.15
C PRO A 267 -25.68 -18.09 -40.06
N GLY A 268 -24.83 -19.11 -40.24
CA GLY A 268 -25.18 -20.52 -40.04
C GLY A 268 -25.41 -20.89 -38.56
N PRO A 269 -26.15 -21.98 -38.29
CA PRO A 269 -26.71 -22.30 -36.99
C PRO A 269 -25.71 -22.89 -35.98
N LEU A 270 -26.02 -22.61 -34.72
CA LEU A 270 -25.37 -23.06 -33.49
C LEU A 270 -25.05 -24.56 -33.46
N GLY A 271 -23.77 -24.89 -33.51
CA GLY A 271 -23.25 -26.22 -33.20
C GLY A 271 -23.25 -26.49 -31.70
N ARG A 272 -24.22 -27.30 -31.26
CA ARG A 272 -24.18 -28.08 -30.00
C ARG A 272 -22.87 -28.88 -29.94
N ILE A 273 -22.08 -28.71 -28.88
CA ILE A 273 -21.08 -29.70 -28.45
C ILE A 273 -21.38 -30.11 -27.00
N ALA A 274 -21.22 -31.42 -26.78
CA ALA A 274 -21.77 -32.27 -25.73
C ALA A 274 -21.29 -31.99 -24.29
N PRO A 275 -22.06 -32.48 -23.30
CA PRO A 275 -21.58 -32.65 -21.93
C PRO A 275 -20.82 -33.99 -21.82
N GLY A 276 -19.62 -33.96 -21.24
CA GLY A 276 -18.91 -35.20 -20.95
C GLY A 276 -17.49 -34.95 -20.47
N ARG A 277 -17.31 -34.70 -19.17
CA ARG A 277 -16.02 -34.95 -18.52
C ARG A 277 -16.22 -35.90 -17.34
N PRO A 278 -15.60 -37.10 -17.35
CA PRO A 278 -15.71 -38.06 -16.26
C PRO A 278 -15.10 -37.51 -14.97
N THR A 279 -15.83 -37.70 -13.89
CA THR A 279 -15.37 -37.59 -12.51
C THR A 279 -14.19 -38.54 -12.30
N ARG A 280 -13.01 -37.98 -12.01
CA ARG A 280 -11.85 -38.74 -11.56
C ARG A 280 -12.13 -39.24 -10.14
N ALA A 281 -12.21 -40.55 -9.99
CA ALA A 281 -12.38 -41.24 -8.71
C ALA A 281 -11.27 -40.83 -7.73
N THR A 282 -11.69 -40.40 -6.54
CA THR A 282 -10.84 -40.11 -5.38
C THR A 282 -10.27 -41.43 -4.86
N ALA A 283 -8.94 -41.55 -4.82
CA ALA A 283 -8.26 -42.66 -4.16
C ALA A 283 -8.50 -42.57 -2.63
N PRO A 284 -8.68 -43.71 -1.93
CA PRO A 284 -8.82 -43.72 -0.48
C PRO A 284 -7.51 -43.30 0.21
N VAL A 285 -7.63 -42.35 1.14
CA VAL A 285 -6.54 -41.90 2.02
C VAL A 285 -6.17 -43.04 2.98
N PRO A 286 -4.88 -43.40 3.14
CA PRO A 286 -4.44 -44.36 4.14
C PRO A 286 -4.73 -43.83 5.55
N ARG A 287 -5.50 -44.58 6.33
CA ARG A 287 -5.70 -44.29 7.75
C ARG A 287 -4.43 -44.66 8.52
N THR A 288 -3.73 -43.67 9.05
CA THR A 288 -2.66 -43.88 10.04
C THR A 288 -3.28 -44.40 11.35
N PRO A 289 -2.79 -45.51 11.93
CA PRO A 289 -3.29 -45.98 13.22
C PRO A 289 -2.88 -45.03 14.35
N PRO A 290 -3.72 -44.88 15.40
CA PRO A 290 -3.41 -44.04 16.55
C PRO A 290 -2.25 -44.61 17.36
N PRO A 291 -1.43 -43.76 18.01
CA PRO A 291 -0.34 -44.19 18.86
C PRO A 291 -0.86 -44.98 20.07
N SER A 292 -0.28 -46.15 20.30
CA SER A 292 -0.55 -46.98 21.47
C SER A 292 -0.16 -46.24 22.75
N ALA A 293 -1.10 -46.16 23.70
CA ALA A 293 -0.87 -45.58 25.01
C ALA A 293 0.14 -46.44 25.80
N THR A 294 1.32 -45.88 26.08
CA THR A 294 2.29 -46.47 27.00
C THR A 294 1.75 -46.33 28.43
N ARG A 295 1.46 -47.46 29.05
CA ARG A 295 1.02 -47.61 30.44
C ARG A 295 2.23 -47.46 31.36
N SER A 296 2.37 -46.32 32.02
CA SER A 296 3.31 -46.16 33.12
C SER A 296 2.79 -46.92 34.35
N GLY A 297 3.53 -47.94 34.79
CA GLY A 297 3.32 -48.58 36.09
C GLY A 297 3.92 -47.71 37.22
N PRO A 298 3.41 -47.85 38.46
CA PRO A 298 4.03 -47.23 39.62
C PRO A 298 5.23 -48.06 40.08
N GLY A 299 6.37 -47.41 40.24
CA GLY A 299 7.54 -47.95 40.96
C GLY A 299 7.45 -47.56 42.43
N GLU A 300 7.79 -48.53 43.27
CA GLU A 300 7.89 -48.52 44.74
C GLU A 300 8.82 -47.43 45.32
#